data_AF-A0A195F7F8-F1
#
_entry.id   AF-A0A195F7F8-F1
#
_cell.length_a   1.000
_cell.length_b   1.000
_cell.length_c   1.000
_cell.angle_alpha   90.00
_cell.angle_beta   90.00
_cell.angle_gamma   90.00
#
_symmetry.space_group_name_H-M   'P 1'
#
loop_
_entity.id
_entity.type
_entity.pdbx_description
1 polymer ?
#
loop_
_entity_poly.entity_id
_entity_poly.type
_entity_poly.pdbx_seq_one_letter_code
_entity_poly.pdbx_strand_id
1 'polypeptide(L)'
;MKIWTSEHTFDHPWETVAQAAWRKYPNPMVPSVIGADVIDREVVNGVLRTHRLVVSTQWGFPKWTQALIGYANLCYASERSEVDPVNKQMILRTHNVSICSSFKNGLRNRYTFLCIVQLYCTIYERFLDHEVI
;
A
#
# COMPACT_ATOMS: atom_id res chain seq x y z
N MET A 1 -7.48 16.02 10.36
CA MET A 1 -6.82 14.99 9.54
C MET A 1 -5.68 14.44 10.38
N LYS A 2 -5.62 13.12 10.64
CA LYS A 2 -4.54 12.53 11.44
C LYS A 2 -3.49 11.98 10.47
N ILE A 3 -2.28 12.52 10.56
CA ILE A 3 -1.15 12.09 9.75
C ILE A 3 -0.30 11.18 10.64
N TRP A 4 0.07 10.02 10.13
CA TRP A 4 0.96 9.08 10.80
C TRP A 4 2.20 8.91 9.93
N THR A 5 3.38 8.96 10.56
CA THR A 5 4.66 8.76 9.89
C THR A 5 5.45 7.74 10.69
N SER A 6 6.07 6.79 9.98
CA SER A 6 6.97 5.78 10.54
C SER A 6 8.20 5.70 9.67
N GLU A 7 9.36 5.56 10.28
CA GLU A 7 10.63 5.35 9.60
C GLU A 7 11.20 3.99 10.00
N HIS A 8 11.81 3.30 9.04
CA HIS A 8 12.48 2.02 9.27
C HIS A 8 13.66 1.90 8.31
N THR A 9 14.77 1.38 8.82
CA THR A 9 15.99 1.13 8.04
C THR A 9 16.14 -0.38 7.83
N PHE A 10 16.30 -0.79 6.57
CA PHE A 10 16.57 -2.18 6.21
C PHE A 10 18.06 -2.36 5.96
N ASP A 11 18.67 -3.37 6.58
CA ASP A 11 20.09 -3.70 6.42
C ASP A 11 20.35 -4.53 5.15
N HIS A 12 19.84 -4.05 4.01
CA HIS A 12 19.93 -4.71 2.71
C HIS A 12 20.15 -3.70 1.57
N PRO A 13 20.80 -4.12 0.46
CA PRO A 13 20.96 -3.26 -0.72
C PRO A 13 19.61 -2.72 -1.21
N TRP A 14 19.62 -1.50 -1.72
CA TRP A 14 18.40 -0.82 -2.18
C TRP A 14 17.63 -1.66 -3.23
N GLU A 15 18.35 -2.30 -4.15
CA GLU A 15 17.77 -3.14 -5.20
C GLU A 15 16.99 -4.33 -4.60
N THR A 16 17.52 -4.92 -3.52
CA THR A 16 16.86 -6.01 -2.80
C THR A 16 15.59 -5.52 -2.12
N VAL A 17 15.65 -4.38 -1.45
CA VAL A 17 14.49 -3.79 -0.75
C VAL A 17 13.40 -3.37 -1.76
N ALA A 18 13.79 -2.73 -2.86
CA ALA A 18 12.88 -2.34 -3.93
C ALA A 18 12.19 -3.57 -4.56
N GLN A 19 12.95 -4.63 -4.86
CA GLN A 19 12.37 -5.88 -5.35
C GLN A 19 11.44 -6.55 -4.33
N ALA A 20 11.81 -6.54 -3.04
CA ALA A 20 10.99 -7.07 -1.97
C ALA A 20 9.68 -6.29 -1.82
N ALA A 21 9.71 -4.96 -1.96
CA ALA A 21 8.50 -4.13 -1.92
C ALA A 21 7.50 -4.50 -3.03
N TRP A 22 8.00 -4.89 -4.20
CA TRP A 22 7.16 -5.38 -5.30
C TRP A 22 6.64 -6.79 -5.05
N ARG A 23 7.44 -7.67 -4.44
CA ARG A 23 7.12 -9.07 -4.17
C ARG A 23 6.60 -9.31 -2.74
N LYS A 24 6.17 -8.26 -2.03
CA LYS A 24 5.73 -8.33 -0.63
C LYS A 24 4.48 -9.18 -0.39
N TYR A 25 3.81 -9.64 -1.46
CA TYR A 25 2.68 -10.56 -1.37
C TYR A 25 2.92 -11.79 -2.24
N PRO A 26 2.52 -12.98 -1.77
CA PRO A 26 1.79 -13.25 -0.52
C PRO A 26 2.69 -13.14 0.73
N ASN A 27 2.14 -12.64 1.85
CA ASN A 27 2.85 -12.52 3.13
C ASN A 27 2.01 -13.07 4.30
N PRO A 28 2.50 -14.06 5.06
CA PRO A 28 1.78 -14.62 6.22
C PRO A 28 1.40 -13.60 7.30
N MET A 29 2.16 -12.51 7.44
CA MET A 29 1.86 -11.42 8.39
C MET A 29 0.71 -10.53 7.92
N VAL A 30 0.38 -10.55 6.62
CA VAL A 30 -0.70 -9.76 6.01
C VAL A 30 -1.63 -10.70 5.22
N PRO A 31 -2.36 -11.61 5.89
CA PRO A 31 -3.20 -12.60 5.21
C PRO A 31 -4.45 -12.00 4.57
N SER A 32 -4.78 -10.74 4.87
CA SER A 32 -5.94 -10.05 4.30
C SER A 32 -5.78 -9.78 2.80
N VAL A 33 -4.55 -9.65 2.29
CA VAL A 33 -4.29 -9.40 0.87
C VAL A 33 -4.28 -10.72 0.12
N ILE A 34 -5.26 -10.90 -0.78
CA ILE A 34 -5.44 -12.14 -1.53
C ILE A 34 -4.83 -12.10 -2.93
N GLY A 35 -4.55 -10.91 -3.45
CA GLY A 35 -3.98 -10.75 -4.79
C GLY A 35 -3.52 -9.33 -5.07
N ALA A 36 -2.61 -9.20 -6.03
CA ALA A 36 -2.17 -7.91 -6.56
C ALA A 36 -1.86 -8.06 -8.05
N ASP A 37 -2.55 -7.30 -8.88
CA ASP A 37 -2.40 -7.33 -10.34
C ASP A 37 -1.85 -6.00 -10.85
N VAL A 38 -1.11 -6.05 -11.95
CA VAL A 38 -0.58 -4.87 -12.62
C VAL A 38 -1.61 -4.40 -13.65
N ILE A 39 -2.12 -3.19 -13.48
CA ILE A 39 -3.05 -2.57 -14.44
C ILE A 39 -2.24 -1.92 -15.57
N ASP A 40 -1.21 -1.17 -15.20
CA ASP A 40 -0.42 -0.40 -16.15
C ASP A 40 1.04 -0.29 -15.68
N ARG A 41 1.95 -0.22 -16.65
CA ARG A 41 3.38 -0.10 -16.42
C ARG A 41 4.04 0.60 -17.60
N GLU A 42 4.67 1.71 -17.31
CA GLU A 42 5.40 2.51 -18.29
C GLU A 42 6.75 2.96 -17.73
N VAL A 43 7.69 3.25 -18.64
CA VAL A 43 8.95 3.89 -18.29
C VAL A 43 8.92 5.30 -18.87
N VAL A 44 9.00 6.30 -17.99
CA VAL A 44 8.98 7.72 -18.37
C VAL A 44 10.24 8.37 -17.84
N ASN A 45 11.07 8.91 -18.74
CA ASN A 45 12.34 9.57 -18.39
C ASN A 45 13.27 8.70 -17.51
N GLY A 46 13.34 7.39 -17.77
CA GLY A 46 14.15 6.46 -16.98
C GLY A 46 13.55 6.04 -15.64
N VAL A 47 12.39 6.59 -15.27
CA VAL A 47 11.64 6.22 -14.05
C VAL A 47 10.57 5.19 -14.42
N LEU A 48 10.58 4.05 -13.73
CA LEU A 48 9.56 3.02 -13.89
C LEU A 48 8.31 3.42 -13.09
N ARG A 49 7.22 3.66 -13.78
CA ARG A 49 5.90 3.91 -13.18
C ARG A 49 5.07 2.65 -13.29
N THR A 50 4.38 2.32 -12.22
CA THR A 50 3.53 1.13 -12.20
C THR A 50 2.29 1.39 -11.39
N HIS A 51 1.16 1.01 -11.97
CA HIS A 51 -0.14 1.00 -11.33
C HIS A 51 -0.57 -0.43 -11.07
N ARG A 52 -0.84 -0.75 -9.81
CA ARG A 52 -1.33 -2.05 -9.37
C ARG A 52 -2.70 -1.94 -8.72
N LEU A 53 -3.51 -2.97 -8.92
CA LEU A 53 -4.72 -3.22 -8.17
C LEU A 53 -4.44 -4.26 -7.10
N VAL A 54 -4.59 -3.90 -5.84
CA VAL A 54 -4.44 -4.81 -4.71
C VAL A 54 -5.83 -5.21 -4.24
N VAL A 55 -6.08 -6.51 -4.18
CA VAL A 55 -7.34 -7.09 -3.71
C VAL A 55 -7.14 -7.62 -2.30
N SER A 56 -7.99 -7.15 -1.40
CA SER A 56 -7.99 -7.53 0.01
C SER A 56 -9.36 -8.05 0.43
N THR A 57 -9.37 -8.91 1.42
CA THR A 57 -10.57 -9.39 2.09
C THR A 57 -10.83 -8.57 3.34
N GLN A 58 -12.08 -8.59 3.82
CA GLN A 58 -12.49 -7.99 5.10
C GLN A 58 -11.92 -8.71 6.35
N TRP A 59 -10.77 -9.38 6.23
CA TRP A 59 -10.13 -10.08 7.33
C TRP A 59 -9.72 -9.07 8.41
N GLY A 60 -10.24 -9.26 9.64
CA GLY A 60 -9.95 -8.39 10.79
C GLY A 60 -10.97 -7.29 11.08
N PHE A 61 -12.10 -7.21 10.37
CA PHE A 61 -13.17 -6.27 10.72
C PHE A 61 -13.89 -6.69 12.02
N PRO A 62 -14.08 -5.77 13.00
CA PRO A 62 -14.90 -6.06 14.18
C PRO A 62 -16.32 -6.48 13.80
N LYS A 63 -16.88 -7.50 14.45
CA LYS A 63 -18.22 -8.04 14.11
C LYS A 63 -19.32 -6.95 14.04
N TRP A 64 -19.24 -5.93 14.89
CA TRP A 64 -20.20 -4.81 14.88
C TRP A 64 -20.15 -3.97 13.60
N THR A 65 -19.00 -3.89 12.91
CA THR A 65 -18.87 -3.15 11.64
C THR A 65 -19.49 -3.90 10.46
N GLN A 66 -19.55 -5.24 10.51
CA GLN A 66 -20.16 -6.06 9.47
C GLN A 66 -21.67 -5.78 9.33
N ALA A 67 -22.34 -5.49 10.45
CA ALA A 67 -23.76 -5.12 10.47
C ALA A 67 -24.05 -3.77 9.79
N LEU A 68 -23.05 -2.88 9.70
CA LEU A 68 -23.19 -1.53 9.12
C LEU A 68 -22.80 -1.48 7.64
N ILE A 69 -21.75 -2.22 7.27
CA ILE A 69 -21.11 -2.12 5.96
C ILE A 69 -21.57 -3.25 5.01
N GLY A 70 -22.28 -4.25 5.53
CA GLY A 70 -22.69 -5.44 4.77
C GLY A 70 -21.54 -6.43 4.57
N TYR A 71 -21.87 -7.65 4.12
CA TYR A 71 -20.93 -8.74 3.87
C TYR A 71 -20.19 -8.60 2.53
N ALA A 72 -19.72 -7.40 2.19
CA ALA A 72 -18.86 -7.27 1.01
C ALA A 72 -17.50 -7.91 1.32
N ASN A 73 -17.22 -9.02 0.64
CA ASN A 73 -16.09 -9.88 0.96
C ASN A 73 -14.75 -9.36 0.43
N LEU A 74 -14.78 -8.39 -0.49
CA LEU A 74 -13.61 -7.89 -1.21
C LEU A 74 -13.52 -6.36 -1.18
N CYS A 75 -12.31 -5.87 -0.99
CA CYS A 75 -11.93 -4.46 -1.03
C CYS A 75 -10.78 -4.28 -2.01
N TYR A 76 -10.86 -3.24 -2.83
CA TYR A 76 -9.86 -2.92 -3.84
C TYR A 76 -9.08 -1.67 -3.47
N ALA A 77 -7.76 -1.73 -3.55
CA ALA A 77 -6.87 -0.59 -3.43
C ALA A 77 -6.04 -0.39 -4.70
N SER A 78 -5.81 0.87 -5.02
CA SER A 78 -4.98 1.31 -6.14
C SER A 78 -3.63 1.72 -5.56
N GLU A 79 -2.59 0.99 -5.96
CA GLU A 79 -1.21 1.25 -5.58
C GLU A 79 -0.45 1.78 -6.79
N ARG A 80 0.13 2.97 -6.66
CA ARG A 80 1.03 3.54 -7.67
C ARG A 80 2.44 3.56 -7.13
N SER A 81 3.37 3.11 -7.95
CA SER A 81 4.79 3.10 -7.63
C SER A 81 5.59 3.82 -8.69
N GLU A 82 6.59 4.57 -8.24
CA GLU A 82 7.60 5.26 -9.05
C GLU A 82 8.96 4.77 -8.57
N VAL A 83 9.75 4.18 -9.47
CA VAL A 83 11.08 3.65 -9.16
C VAL A 83 12.10 4.37 -10.04
N ASP A 84 12.95 5.16 -9.40
CA ASP A 84 14.09 5.83 -10.01
C ASP A 84 15.38 5.06 -9.67
N PRO A 85 15.97 4.34 -10.64
CA PRO A 85 17.20 3.58 -10.41
C PRO A 85 18.45 4.46 -10.32
N VAL A 86 18.42 5.69 -10.85
CA VAL A 86 19.58 6.61 -10.82
C VAL A 86 19.72 7.22 -9.44
N ASN A 87 18.61 7.73 -8.89
CA ASN A 87 18.57 8.29 -7.54
C ASN A 87 18.35 7.22 -6.46
N LYS A 88 18.25 5.93 -6.85
CA LYS A 88 17.93 4.80 -5.97
C LYS A 88 16.79 5.15 -5.00
N GLN A 89 15.69 5.58 -5.58
CA GLN A 89 14.50 6.00 -4.86
C GLN A 89 13.28 5.26 -5.40
N MET A 90 12.46 4.76 -4.48
CA MET A 90 11.18 4.18 -4.78
C MET A 90 10.09 4.84 -3.93
N ILE A 91 9.04 5.33 -4.58
CA ILE A 91 7.88 5.93 -3.91
C ILE A 91 6.66 5.06 -4.21
N LEU A 92 5.98 4.60 -3.16
CA LEU A 92 4.68 3.91 -3.24
C LEU A 92 3.59 4.75 -2.61
N ARG A 93 2.48 4.85 -3.33
CA ARG A 93 1.26 5.55 -2.89
C ARG A 93 0.08 4.62 -3.07
N THR A 94 -0.55 4.24 -1.97
CA THR A 94 -1.74 3.37 -1.99
C THR A 94 -2.96 4.12 -1.50
N HIS A 95 -4.08 3.98 -2.20
CA HIS A 95 -5.39 4.48 -1.76
C HIS A 95 -6.49 3.46 -2.04
N ASN A 96 -7.50 3.43 -1.18
CA ASN A 96 -8.66 2.56 -1.39
C ASN A 96 -9.51 3.10 -2.55
N VAL A 97 -9.86 2.23 -3.49
CA VAL A 97 -10.74 2.55 -4.62
C VAL A 97 -12.19 2.22 -4.29
N SER A 98 -12.40 1.09 -3.63
CA SER A 98 -13.72 0.66 -3.17
C SER A 98 -13.66 0.46 -1.66
N ILE A 99 -14.37 1.32 -0.95
CA ILE A 99 -14.89 0.91 0.36
C ILE A 99 -16.07 0.02 0.01
N CYS A 100 -15.92 -1.29 0.25
CA CYS A 100 -16.98 -2.23 0.57
C CYS A 100 -18.38 -1.73 0.17
N SER A 101 -18.83 -2.05 -1.05
CA SER A 101 -19.89 -1.36 -1.82
C SER A 101 -21.32 -1.53 -1.28
N SER A 102 -21.57 -1.37 0.02
CA SER A 102 -22.89 -1.55 0.63
C SER A 102 -23.29 -0.47 1.63
N PHE A 103 -22.85 0.78 1.44
CA PHE A 103 -23.50 1.94 2.08
C PHE A 103 -24.81 2.31 1.35
N LYS A 104 -25.82 1.45 1.42
CA LYS A 104 -27.22 1.85 1.19
C LYS A 104 -27.76 2.35 2.53
N ASN A 105 -27.70 3.67 2.75
CA ASN A 105 -28.65 4.49 3.53
C ASN A 105 -27.95 5.72 4.12
N GLY A 106 -28.08 6.86 3.43
CA GLY A 106 -28.39 8.20 3.99
C GLY A 106 -27.49 8.88 5.04
N LEU A 107 -26.62 8.18 5.77
CA LEU A 107 -25.81 8.76 6.83
C LEU A 107 -24.37 8.88 6.36
N ARG A 108 -24.03 10.10 5.94
CA ARG A 108 -22.68 10.55 5.57
C ARG A 108 -21.79 10.63 6.81
N ASN A 109 -21.60 9.52 7.50
CA ASN A 109 -20.64 9.41 8.60
C ASN A 109 -19.29 8.96 8.04
N ARG A 110 -18.30 9.86 8.19
CA ARG A 110 -16.92 9.72 7.71
C ARG A 110 -16.13 8.72 8.54
N TYR A 111 -16.57 7.47 8.61
CA TYR A 111 -15.79 6.40 9.21
C TYR A 111 -15.38 5.42 8.12
N THR A 112 -14.34 5.83 7.40
CA THR A 112 -13.59 4.92 6.54
C THR A 112 -12.93 3.88 7.45
N PHE A 113 -13.52 2.69 7.56
CA PHE A 113 -12.80 1.54 8.09
C PHE A 113 -11.88 1.05 6.96
N LEU A 114 -10.64 1.56 6.96
CA LEU A 114 -9.68 1.32 5.87
C LEU A 114 -9.31 -0.17 5.83
N CYS A 115 -9.74 -0.85 4.77
CA CYS A 115 -9.28 -2.22 4.47
C CYS A 115 -7.79 -2.23 4.07
N ILE A 116 -7.25 -1.11 3.56
CA ILE A 116 -5.82 -0.91 3.38
C ILE A 116 -5.52 0.53 3.79
N VAL A 117 -4.67 0.74 4.80
CA VAL A 117 -4.28 2.08 5.25
C VAL A 117 -3.79 2.87 4.04
N GLN A 118 -4.17 4.15 3.93
CA GLN A 118 -3.57 5.05 2.95
C GLN A 118 -2.08 5.17 3.28
N LEU A 119 -1.29 4.31 2.63
CA LEU A 119 0.11 4.11 2.90
C LEU A 119 0.87 4.91 1.85
N TYR A 120 1.57 5.93 2.36
CA TYR A 120 2.68 6.55 1.67
C TYR A 120 3.94 5.90 2.21
N CYS A 121 4.67 5.23 1.34
CA CYS A 121 5.94 4.62 1.69
C CYS A 121 6.99 5.13 0.70
N THR A 122 8.10 5.62 1.22
CA THR A 122 9.25 6.04 0.44
C THR A 122 10.43 5.21 0.89
N ILE A 123 11.03 4.50 -0.06
CA ILE A 123 12.23 3.68 0.13
C ILE A 123 13.35 4.40 -0.61
N TYR A 124 14.42 4.74 0.09
CA TYR A 124 15.59 5.40 -0.47
C TYR A 124 16.85 4.74 0.07
N GLU A 125 17.93 4.75 -0.71
CA GLU A 125 19.24 4.36 -0.20
C GLU A 125 19.74 5.44 0.76
N ARG A 126 20.00 5.07 2.02
CA ARG A 126 20.66 5.95 2.98
C ARG A 126 22.14 5.58 2.98
N PHE A 127 22.98 6.46 2.44
CA PHE A 127 24.41 6.36 2.69
C PHE A 127 24.62 6.69 4.18
N LEU A 128 25.03 5.70 4.96
CA LEU A 128 25.59 5.96 6.27
C LEU A 128 26.87 6.74 6.01
N ASP A 129 26.83 8.06 6.21
CA ASP A 129 28.06 8.83 6.35
C ASP A 129 28.81 8.20 7.52
N HIS A 130 29.91 7.50 7.21
CA HIS A 130 30.89 7.09 8.20
C HIS A 130 31.63 8.33 8.71
N GLU A 131 30.93 9.21 9.41
CA GLU A 131 31.49 10.30 10.21
C GLU A 131 30.60 10.55 11.44
N VAL A 132 30.63 9.63 12.41
CA VAL A 132 30.56 10.02 13.82
C VAL A 132 31.50 9.09 14.60
N ILE A 133 32.41 9.73 15.31
CA ILE A 133 33.52 9.27 16.18
C ILE A 133 33.11 8.15 17.15
#